data_AF-A0A1J5FC90-F1
#
_entry.id   AF-A0A1J5FC90-F1
#
_cell.length_a   1.000
_cell.length_b   1.000
_cell.length_c   1.000
_cell.angle_alpha   90.00
_cell.angle_beta   90.00
_cell.angle_gamma   90.00
#
_symmetry.space_group_name_H-M   'P 1'
#
loop_
_entity.id
_entity.type
_entity.pdbx_description
1 polymer ?
#
loop_
_entity_poly.entity_id
_entity_poly.type
_entity_poly.pdbx_seq_one_letter_code
_entity_poly.pdbx_strand_id
1 'polypeptide(L)' 'MGSQGQCRSAAIAMRFASVDVANTHLISPVLLLDDVFAELDLVRRGAVADVIREKKCQVLVATPRAEDLPFTPDHEIRMQ' A
#
# COMPACT_ATOMS: atom_id res chain seq x y z
N MET A 1 -12.82 10.85 -14.75
CA MET A 1 -14.04 11.20 -13.99
C MET A 1 -14.39 10.02 -13.10
N GLY A 2 -14.27 10.19 -11.79
CA GLY A 2 -14.52 9.20 -10.75
C GLY A 2 -14.48 9.91 -9.41
N SER A 3 -15.10 9.36 -8.36
CA SER A 3 -14.98 9.97 -7.02
C SER A 3 -13.51 10.04 -6.58
N GLN A 4 -13.18 10.94 -5.65
CA GLN A 4 -11.81 11.08 -5.15
C GLN A 4 -11.22 9.74 -4.69
N GLY A 5 -12.03 8.91 -4.00
CA GLY A 5 -11.63 7.56 -3.58
C GLY A 5 -11.43 6.57 -4.73
N GLN A 6 -12.14 6.70 -5.86
CA GLN A 6 -11.93 5.89 -7.06
C GLN A 6 -10.60 6.24 -7.74
N CYS A 7 -10.32 7.53 -7.91
CA CYS A 7 -9.05 8.00 -8.46
C CYS A 7 -7.86 7.53 -7.60
N ARG A 8 -7.99 7.60 -6.27
CA ARG A 8 -6.99 7.11 -5.33
C ARG A 8 -6.78 5.60 -5.44
N SER A 9 -7.85 4.82 -5.48
CA SER A 9 -7.78 3.36 -5.62
C SER A 9 -7.10 2.97 -6.94
N ALA A 10 -7.41 3.68 -8.04
CA ALA A 10 -6.76 3.47 -9.32
C ALA A 10 -5.26 3.82 -9.28
N ALA A 11 -4.87 4.91 -8.62
CA ALA A 11 -3.47 5.28 -8.44
C ALA A 11 -2.69 4.23 -7.63
N ILE A 12 -3.29 3.70 -6.56
CA ILE A 12 -2.72 2.61 -5.76
C ILE A 12 -2.54 1.36 -6.63
N ALA A 13 -3.57 0.97 -7.40
CA ALA A 13 -3.50 -0.17 -8.30
C ALA A 13 -2.39 -0.02 -9.35
N MET A 14 -2.23 1.17 -9.94
CA MET A 14 -1.14 1.43 -10.89
C MET A 14 0.24 1.33 -10.22
N ARG A 15 0.39 1.80 -8.98
CA ARG A 15 1.64 1.65 -8.23
C ARG A 15 1.98 0.18 -7.99
N PHE A 16 1.00 -0.62 -7.60
CA PHE A 16 1.18 -2.06 -7.43
C PHE A 16 1.53 -2.78 -8.73
N ALA A 17 0.86 -2.45 -9.84
CA ALA A 17 1.20 -3.01 -11.15
C ALA A 17 2.62 -2.64 -11.59
N SER A 18 3.09 -1.42 -11.28
CA SER A 18 4.45 -1.01 -11.60
C SER A 18 5.52 -1.83 -10.87
N VAL A 19 5.22 -2.30 -9.63
CA VAL A 19 6.09 -3.21 -8.88
C VAL A 19 6.17 -4.56 -9.56
N ASP A 20 5.05 -5.10 -10.06
CA ASP A 20 5.04 -6.40 -10.74
C ASP A 20 5.88 -6.36 -12.03
N VAL A 21 5.78 -5.27 -12.79
CA VAL A 21 6.59 -5.04 -13.98
C VAL A 21 8.07 -4.90 -13.60
N ALA A 22 8.40 -4.12 -12.57
CA ALA A 22 9.77 -3.94 -12.10
C ALA A 22 10.41 -5.27 -11.65
N ASN A 23 9.67 -6.11 -10.93
CA ASN A 23 10.15 -7.43 -10.49
C ASN A 23 10.50 -8.37 -11.67
N THR A 24 9.95 -8.14 -12.86
CA THR A 24 10.23 -8.98 -14.04
C THR A 24 11.53 -8.56 -14.75
N HIS A 25 11.90 -7.28 -14.69
CA HIS A 25 12.97 -6.71 -15.51
C HIS A 25 14.14 -6.13 -14.71
N LEU A 26 13.96 -5.91 -13.41
CA LEU A 26 14.90 -5.22 -12.54
C LEU A 26 15.09 -5.98 -11.21
N ILE A 27 15.95 -5.44 -10.35
CA ILE A 27 16.04 -5.88 -8.95
C ILE A 27 14.72 -5.53 -8.24
N SER A 28 14.28 -6.43 -7.35
CA SER A 28 13.04 -6.24 -6.60
C SER A 28 13.04 -4.89 -5.87
N PRO A 29 12.06 -4.00 -6.15
CA PRO A 29 12.05 -2.66 -5.59
C PRO A 29 11.61 -2.67 -4.12
N VAL A 30 11.88 -1.58 -3.41
CA VAL A 30 11.21 -1.28 -2.14
C VAL A 30 10.00 -0.40 -2.42
N LEU A 31 8.83 -0.81 -1.96
CA LEU A 31 7.59 -0.08 -2.13
C LEU A 31 7.34 0.84 -0.92
N LEU A 32 7.35 2.15 -1.16
CA LEU A 32 7.03 3.17 -0.17
C LEU A 32 5.58 3.63 -0.35
N LEU A 33 4.80 3.57 0.73
CA LEU A 33 3.39 3.96 0.77
C LEU A 33 3.18 4.99 1.88
N ASP A 34 2.79 6.20 1.51
CA ASP A 34 2.53 7.28 2.48
C ASP A 34 1.01 7.43 2.69
N ASP A 35 0.59 7.18 3.93
CA ASP A 35 -0.79 7.26 4.41
C ASP A 35 -1.83 6.59 3.49
N VAL A 36 -1.47 5.46 2.88
CA VAL A 36 -2.21 4.84 1.78
C VAL A 36 -3.66 4.47 2.12
N PHE A 37 -3.94 4.20 3.40
CA PHE A 37 -5.25 3.79 3.91
C PHE A 37 -6.19 4.95 4.29
N ALA A 38 -5.71 6.20 4.26
CA ALA A 38 -6.59 7.34 4.51
C ALA A 38 -7.73 7.38 3.48
N GLU A 39 -8.90 7.85 3.92
CA GLU A 39 -10.09 8.04 3.07
C GLU A 39 -10.63 6.77 2.38
N LEU A 40 -10.12 5.57 2.72
CA LEU A 40 -10.67 4.29 2.29
C LEU A 40 -11.64 3.74 3.33
N ASP A 41 -12.78 3.23 2.85
CA ASP A 41 -13.68 2.42 3.67
C ASP A 41 -13.05 1.06 4.03
N LEU A 42 -13.66 0.36 4.97
CA LEU A 42 -13.17 -0.91 5.52
C LEU A 42 -12.92 -1.97 4.43
N VAL A 43 -13.81 -2.06 3.44
CA VAL A 43 -13.70 -3.05 2.35
C VAL A 43 -12.47 -2.75 1.49
N ARG A 44 -12.28 -1.47 1.12
CA ARG A 44 -11.12 -1.06 0.33
C ARG A 44 -9.81 -1.15 1.09
N ARG A 45 -9.80 -0.85 2.40
CA ARG A 45 -8.61 -1.07 3.26
C ARG A 45 -8.19 -2.54 3.26
N GLY A 46 -9.14 -3.46 3.42
CA GLY A 46 -8.87 -4.91 3.36
C GLY A 46 -8.30 -5.33 2.00
N ALA A 47 -8.92 -4.91 0.89
CA ALA A 47 -8.43 -5.24 -0.44
C ALA A 47 -7.00 -4.75 -0.70
N VAL A 48 -6.67 -3.51 -0.29
CA VAL A 48 -5.30 -2.99 -0.40
C VAL A 48 -4.31 -3.77 0.46
N ALA A 49 -4.72 -4.17 1.67
CA ALA A 49 -3.89 -5.00 2.56
C ALA A 49 -3.55 -6.35 1.94
N ASP A 50 -4.53 -7.01 1.34
CA ASP A 50 -4.34 -8.32 0.72
C ASP A 50 -3.38 -8.21 -0.46
N VAL A 51 -3.53 -7.18 -1.31
CA VAL A 51 -2.59 -6.94 -2.41
C VAL A 51 -1.18 -6.67 -1.88
N ILE A 52 -1.01 -5.89 -0.81
CA ILE A 52 0.30 -5.64 -0.19
C ILE A 52 0.95 -6.95 0.26
N ARG A 53 0.20 -7.84 0.91
CA ARG A 53 0.71 -9.15 1.38
C ARG A 53 1.13 -10.08 0.24
N GLU A 54 0.48 -9.98 -0.91
CA GLU A 54 0.80 -10.77 -2.10
C GLU A 54 2.05 -10.28 -2.84
N LYS A 55 2.47 -9.02 -2.62
CA LYS A 55 3.62 -8.45 -3.34
C LYS A 55 4.93 -9.07 -2.88
N LYS A 56 5.71 -9.55 -3.86
CA LYS A 56 7.07 -10.06 -3.68
C LYS A 56 8.08 -8.91 -3.63
N CYS A 57 7.95 -8.04 -2.63
CA CYS A 57 8.85 -6.91 -2.41
C CYS A 57 8.77 -6.44 -0.95
N GLN A 58 9.80 -5.73 -0.48
CA GLN A 58 9.71 -5.04 0.81
C GLN A 58 8.75 -3.85 0.70
N VAL A 59 7.83 -3.72 1.65
CA VAL A 59 6.88 -2.60 1.72
C VAL A 59 7.10 -1.80 3.00
N LEU A 60 7.23 -0.49 2.86
CA LEU A 60 7.27 0.46 3.98
C LEU A 60 6.02 1.34 3.92
N VAL A 61 5.25 1.34 5.01
CA VAL A 61 4.04 2.14 5.14
C VAL A 61 4.28 3.21 6.19
N ALA A 62 4.14 4.47 5.81
CA ALA A 62 4.05 5.59 6.74
C ALA A 62 2.58 5.85 7.07
N THR A 63 2.26 5.98 8.35
CA THR A 63 0.91 6.28 8.81
C THR A 63 0.98 7.11 10.09
N PRO A 64 0.07 8.07 10.29
CA PRO A 64 0.03 8.87 11.52
C PRO A 64 -0.42 8.04 12.74
N ARG A 65 -1.15 6.94 12.55
CA ARG A 65 -1.67 6.11 13.64
C ARG A 65 -1.58 4.63 13.28
N ALA A 66 -1.00 3.83 14.17
CA ALA A 66 -0.89 2.39 13.94
C ALA A 66 -2.26 1.68 13.79
N GLU A 67 -3.30 2.21 14.44
CA GLU A 67 -4.67 1.68 14.36
C GLU A 67 -5.33 1.80 12.96
N ASP A 68 -4.77 2.63 12.08
CA ASP A 68 -5.25 2.75 10.70
C ASP A 68 -4.81 1.59 9.81
N LEU A 69 -3.84 0.79 10.26
CA LEU A 69 -3.36 -0.38 9.53
C LEU A 69 -4.34 -1.54 9.69
N PRO A 70 -4.87 -2.09 8.58
CA PRO A 70 -5.75 -3.27 8.61
C PRO A 70 -4.97 -4.60 8.83
N PHE A 71 -3.73 -4.52 9.30
CA PHE A 71 -2.86 -5.67 9.54
C PHE A 71 -1.74 -5.34 10.53
N THR A 72 -1.18 -6.38 11.14
CA THR A 72 0.03 -6.26 11.96
C THR A 72 1.26 -6.22 11.05
N PRO A 73 2.11 -5.18 11.13
CA PRO A 73 3.34 -5.14 10.36
C PRO A 73 4.40 -6.10 10.95
N ASP A 74 5.30 -6.61 10.11
CA ASP A 74 6.41 -7.45 10.59
C ASP A 74 7.36 -6.68 11.51
N HIS A 75 7.52 -5.38 11.23
CA HIS A 75 8.34 -4.45 12.01
C HIS A 75 7.62 -3.11 12.15
N GLU A 76 7.66 -2.55 13.36
CA GLU A 76 7.12 -1.23 13.66
C GLU A 76 8.28 -0.28 13.99
N ILE A 77 8.32 0.87 13.31
CA ILE A 77 9.31 1.92 13.55
C ILE A 77 8.55 3.14 14.09
N ARG A 78 8.86 3.52 15.34
CA ARG A 78 8.31 4.73 15.96
C ARG A 78 9.27 5.89 15.77
N MET A 79 8.82 6.92 15.08
CA MET A 79 9.54 8.20 15.03
C MET A 79 9.27 8.92 16.36
N GLN A 80 10.33 9.19 17.13
CA GLN A 80 10.28 9.94 18.40
C GLN A 80 10.09 11.44 18.17
#